data_AF-A0AAU0RNG5-F1
#
_entry.id   AF-A0AAU0RNG5-F1
#
_cell.length_a   1.000
_cell.length_b   1.000
_cell.length_c   1.000
_cell.angle_alpha   90.00
_cell.angle_beta   90.00
_cell.angle_gamma   90.00
#
_symmetry.space_group_name_H-M   'P 1'
#
loop_
_entity.id
_entity.type
_entity.pdbx_description
1 polymer ?
#
loop_
_entity_poly.entity_id
_entity_poly.type
_entity_poly.pdbx_seq_one_letter_code
_entity_poly.pdbx_strand_id
1 'polypeptide(L)'
;MPGLKVSMKKQTQSITSTYFISLIKSWLQGTKTRPEIISETADVLHLSNIASTDVTYQLISIAREMNEDFYTDIVTHINYDADTVPTRAGLIHHLSALLAEEITLGELVEWATWTNIGEDELSAGLFEDFTVEYFCLDFLRANNAVFSPHMCRRVLEILQYPGASPTQQKIALTLLPDHELDDFKEFLSKYSQHPPSITLLDLYLMEKFGMDHESFPYMQELSTPGTGTATLLNRVQLINI
;
A
#
# COMPACT_ATOMS: atom_id res chain seq x y z
N MET A 1 -4.68 50.83 -41.13
CA MET A 1 -3.41 50.17 -40.77
C MET A 1 -3.74 48.98 -39.89
N PRO A 2 -3.21 47.77 -40.19
CA PRO A 2 -3.62 46.52 -39.53
C PRO A 2 -2.99 46.41 -38.14
N GLY A 3 -3.74 45.85 -37.20
CA GLY A 3 -3.36 45.68 -35.80
C GLY A 3 -2.26 44.64 -35.57
N LEU A 4 -1.38 44.95 -34.62
CA LEU A 4 -0.44 43.99 -34.04
C LEU A 4 -1.25 42.94 -33.26
N LYS A 5 -1.31 41.72 -33.79
CA LYS A 5 -1.66 40.52 -33.02
C LYS A 5 -0.53 40.27 -32.02
N VAL A 6 -0.84 40.42 -30.73
CA VAL A 6 0.00 39.92 -29.65
C VAL A 6 0.05 38.40 -29.77
N SER A 7 1.22 37.86 -30.11
CA SER A 7 1.50 36.44 -30.10
C SER A 7 1.70 35.99 -28.65
N MET A 8 0.65 35.44 -28.03
CA MET A 8 0.80 34.66 -26.80
C MET A 8 1.40 33.30 -27.18
N LYS A 9 2.73 33.21 -27.15
CA LYS A 9 3.42 31.92 -27.06
C LYS A 9 3.03 31.29 -25.72
N LYS A 10 2.17 30.27 -25.74
CA LYS A 10 2.11 29.30 -24.64
C LYS A 10 3.52 28.72 -24.54
N GLN A 11 4.24 29.03 -23.47
CA GLN A 11 5.51 28.38 -23.14
C GLN A 11 5.20 26.91 -22.85
N THR A 12 5.39 26.05 -23.84
CA THR A 12 5.51 24.62 -23.61
C THR A 12 6.74 24.44 -22.74
N GLN A 13 6.57 24.04 -21.48
CA GLN A 13 7.69 23.62 -20.63
C GLN A 13 8.49 22.58 -21.42
N SER A 14 9.82 22.75 -21.51
CA SER A 14 10.67 21.75 -22.16
C SER A 14 10.62 20.48 -21.31
N ILE A 15 10.03 19.43 -21.85
CA ILE A 15 9.98 18.10 -21.21
C ILE A 15 11.42 17.57 -21.10
N THR A 16 11.81 17.07 -19.93
CA THR A 16 13.14 16.53 -19.64
C THR A 16 13.05 15.14 -19.00
N SER A 17 14.18 14.42 -18.89
CA SER A 17 14.25 13.17 -18.11
C SER A 17 13.77 13.34 -16.66
N THR A 18 14.05 14.49 -16.04
CA THR A 18 13.57 14.83 -14.68
C THR A 18 12.04 14.81 -14.57
N TYR A 19 11.33 15.24 -15.61
CA TYR A 19 9.86 15.19 -15.62
C TYR A 19 9.35 13.75 -15.56
N PHE A 20 9.92 12.85 -16.37
CA PHE A 20 9.57 11.43 -16.34
C PHE A 20 9.97 10.76 -15.02
N ILE A 21 11.16 11.05 -14.49
CA ILE A 21 11.58 10.56 -13.16
C ILE A 21 10.58 10.98 -12.08
N SER A 22 10.15 12.25 -12.09
CA SER A 22 9.15 12.75 -11.14
C SER A 22 7.81 12.05 -11.26
N LEU A 23 7.33 11.80 -12.49
CA LEU A 23 6.07 11.08 -12.72
C LEU A 23 6.15 9.64 -12.23
N ILE A 24 7.24 8.94 -12.54
CA ILE A 24 7.42 7.55 -12.11
C ILE A 24 7.53 7.49 -10.58
N LYS A 25 8.31 8.37 -9.94
CA LYS A 25 8.37 8.41 -8.47
C LYS A 25 7.00 8.70 -7.85
N SER A 26 6.24 9.62 -8.43
CA SER A 26 4.88 9.92 -7.95
C SER A 26 3.93 8.73 -8.07
N TRP A 27 4.02 7.98 -9.18
CA TRP A 27 3.32 6.71 -9.36
C TRP A 27 3.71 5.70 -8.29
N LEU A 28 5.00 5.40 -8.17
CA LEU A 28 5.52 4.36 -7.27
C LEU A 28 5.24 4.65 -5.80
N GLN A 29 5.43 5.90 -5.36
CA GLN A 29 5.11 6.34 -4.00
C GLN A 29 3.61 6.35 -3.70
N GLY A 30 2.77 6.30 -4.74
CA GLY A 30 1.31 6.37 -4.67
C GLY A 30 0.78 7.79 -4.50
N THR A 31 1.59 8.84 -4.68
CA THR A 31 1.12 10.23 -4.65
C THR A 31 0.31 10.60 -5.89
N LYS A 32 0.36 9.75 -6.92
CA LYS A 32 -0.52 9.79 -8.09
C LYS A 32 -1.04 8.39 -8.43
N THR A 33 -2.29 8.35 -8.85
CA THR A 33 -2.96 7.23 -9.50
C THR A 33 -2.74 7.29 -11.01
N ARG A 34 -3.08 6.20 -11.71
CA ARG A 34 -2.99 6.16 -13.17
C ARG A 34 -3.88 7.21 -13.85
N PRO A 35 -5.17 7.39 -13.47
CA PRO A 35 -6.01 8.45 -14.02
C PRO A 35 -5.39 9.86 -13.83
N GLU A 36 -4.77 10.13 -12.69
CA GLU A 36 -4.13 11.42 -12.42
C GLU A 36 -2.90 11.64 -13.31
N ILE A 37 -2.08 10.61 -13.53
CA ILE A 37 -0.94 10.67 -14.47
C ILE A 37 -1.44 10.94 -15.89
N ILE A 38 -2.47 10.21 -16.34
CA ILE A 38 -3.08 10.42 -17.67
C ILE A 38 -3.57 11.87 -17.78
N SER A 39 -4.29 12.36 -16.77
CA SER A 39 -4.83 13.73 -16.79
C SER A 39 -3.74 14.79 -16.82
N GLU A 40 -2.67 14.64 -16.04
CA GLU A 40 -1.56 15.60 -16.00
C GLU A 40 -0.77 15.64 -17.30
N THR A 41 -0.64 14.48 -17.95
CA THR A 41 0.19 14.31 -19.14
C THR A 41 -0.59 14.49 -20.45
N ALA A 42 -1.91 14.65 -20.41
CA ALA A 42 -2.77 14.74 -21.61
C ALA A 42 -2.35 15.85 -22.58
N ASP A 43 -1.98 17.02 -22.06
CA ASP A 43 -1.59 18.19 -22.89
C ASP A 43 -0.14 18.12 -23.40
N VAL A 44 0.69 17.28 -22.79
CA VAL A 44 2.15 17.31 -22.93
C VAL A 44 2.68 16.07 -23.64
N LEU A 45 2.18 14.89 -23.25
CA LEU A 45 2.56 13.59 -23.80
C LEU A 45 1.45 12.97 -24.67
N HIS A 46 0.26 13.59 -24.72
CA HIS A 46 -0.91 13.08 -25.43
C HIS A 46 -1.28 11.64 -25.03
N LEU A 47 -1.04 11.30 -23.77
CA LEU A 47 -1.44 10.03 -23.19
C LEU A 47 -2.97 10.00 -23.08
N SER A 48 -3.63 9.33 -24.03
CA SER A 48 -5.09 9.11 -23.99
C SER A 48 -5.48 7.82 -23.28
N ASN A 49 -4.52 6.91 -23.11
CA ASN A 49 -4.67 5.66 -22.38
C ASN A 49 -3.27 5.17 -21.96
N ILE A 50 -3.15 4.68 -20.73
CA ILE A 50 -2.00 3.90 -20.30
C ILE A 50 -2.52 2.46 -20.26
N ALA A 51 -1.99 1.59 -21.13
CA ALA A 51 -2.40 0.19 -21.18
C ALA A 51 -2.31 -0.44 -19.78
N SER A 52 -3.10 -1.49 -19.51
CA SER A 52 -3.15 -2.19 -18.22
C SER A 52 -1.86 -2.95 -17.84
N THR A 53 -0.76 -2.64 -18.50
CA THR A 53 0.55 -3.26 -18.32
C THR A 53 1.52 -2.14 -18.01
N ASP A 54 1.66 -1.87 -16.72
CA ASP A 54 2.74 -1.14 -16.08
C ASP A 54 2.91 0.33 -16.54
N VAL A 55 2.44 1.24 -15.68
CA VAL A 55 2.58 2.70 -15.84
C VAL A 55 4.05 3.11 -15.97
N THR A 56 4.95 2.49 -15.20
CA THR A 56 6.38 2.81 -15.21
C THR A 56 7.00 2.47 -16.57
N TYR A 57 6.73 1.26 -17.07
CA TYR A 57 7.21 0.83 -18.39
C TYR A 57 6.77 1.78 -19.51
N GLN A 58 5.51 2.23 -19.47
CA GLN A 58 4.98 3.14 -20.49
C GLN A 58 5.61 4.53 -20.42
N LEU A 59 5.79 5.08 -19.21
CA LEU A 59 6.49 6.36 -19.04
C LEU A 59 7.93 6.30 -19.53
N ILE A 60 8.65 5.19 -19.26
CA ILE A 60 10.02 4.96 -19.76
C ILE A 60 10.03 4.86 -21.29
N SER A 61 9.05 4.16 -21.88
CA SER A 61 8.97 3.95 -23.33
C SER A 61 8.74 5.28 -24.06
N ILE A 62 7.82 6.11 -23.56
CA ILE A 62 7.55 7.44 -24.11
C ILE A 62 8.77 8.34 -23.95
N ALA A 63 9.42 8.32 -22.78
CA ALA A 63 10.63 9.10 -22.57
C ALA A 63 11.72 8.75 -23.58
N ARG A 64 11.92 7.45 -23.84
CA ARG A 64 12.88 6.94 -24.81
C ARG A 64 12.53 7.35 -26.24
N GLU A 65 11.26 7.31 -26.63
CA GLU A 65 10.80 7.76 -27.95
C GLU A 65 11.05 9.26 -28.16
N MET A 66 10.93 10.05 -27.10
CA MET A 66 11.21 11.48 -27.14
C MET A 66 12.71 11.80 -27.21
N ASN A 67 13.52 11.08 -26.42
CA ASN A 67 14.98 11.17 -26.43
C ASN A 67 15.57 9.88 -25.86
N GLU A 68 16.39 9.18 -26.65
CA GLU A 68 17.02 7.92 -26.22
C GLU A 68 17.90 8.10 -24.97
N ASP A 69 18.52 9.27 -24.79
CA ASP A 69 19.34 9.58 -23.61
C ASP A 69 18.51 9.61 -22.31
N PHE A 70 17.19 9.89 -22.38
CA PHE A 70 16.32 9.89 -21.20
C PHE A 70 16.22 8.51 -20.56
N TYR A 71 16.33 7.43 -21.33
CA TYR A 71 16.29 6.08 -20.78
C TYR A 71 17.41 5.87 -19.76
N THR A 72 18.64 6.23 -20.13
CA THR A 72 19.81 6.07 -19.25
C THR A 72 19.67 6.93 -17.99
N ASP A 73 19.20 8.17 -18.14
CA ASP A 73 18.94 9.04 -16.99
C ASP A 73 17.90 8.42 -16.06
N ILE A 74 16.76 7.97 -16.59
CA ILE A 74 15.66 7.41 -15.80
C ILE A 74 16.11 6.17 -15.05
N VAL A 75 16.74 5.20 -15.72
CA VAL A 75 17.20 3.96 -15.08
C VAL A 75 18.22 4.26 -13.98
N THR A 76 19.10 5.25 -14.18
CA THR A 76 20.10 5.63 -13.17
C THR A 76 19.47 6.22 -11.91
N HIS A 77 18.34 6.93 -12.03
CA HIS A 77 17.70 7.67 -10.93
C HIS A 77 16.50 6.96 -10.28
N ILE A 78 16.09 5.81 -10.83
CA ILE A 78 14.98 4.98 -10.32
C ILE A 78 15.49 3.69 -9.66
N ASN A 79 16.82 3.51 -9.55
CA ASN A 79 17.38 2.46 -8.70
C ASN A 79 16.75 2.53 -7.30
N TYR A 80 16.28 1.38 -6.82
CA TYR A 80 15.50 1.10 -5.60
C TYR A 80 15.90 1.91 -4.34
N ASP A 81 15.69 3.22 -4.38
CA ASP A 81 15.82 4.15 -3.27
C ASP A 81 14.48 4.29 -2.55
N ALA A 82 14.49 4.79 -1.31
CA ALA A 82 13.30 5.02 -0.50
C ALA A 82 12.22 5.88 -1.19
N ASP A 83 12.58 6.67 -2.20
CA ASP A 83 11.64 7.48 -2.98
C ASP A 83 11.00 6.75 -4.17
N THR A 84 11.25 5.45 -4.28
CA THR A 84 10.64 4.57 -5.29
C THR A 84 9.70 3.55 -4.70
N VAL A 85 9.40 3.56 -3.39
CA VAL A 85 8.48 2.59 -2.75
C VAL A 85 7.14 3.22 -2.31
N PRO A 86 6.06 2.42 -2.19
CA PRO A 86 4.77 2.89 -1.68
C PRO A 86 4.92 3.52 -0.30
N THR A 87 4.27 4.66 -0.13
CA THR A 87 4.25 5.39 1.14
C THR A 87 2.90 5.20 1.84
N ARG A 88 2.83 5.49 3.15
CA ARG A 88 1.54 5.49 3.87
C ARG A 88 0.55 6.47 3.23
N ALA A 89 1.01 7.67 2.89
CA ALA A 89 0.18 8.67 2.24
C ALA A 89 -0.33 8.17 0.88
N GLY A 90 0.53 7.52 0.09
CA GLY A 90 0.15 6.95 -1.19
C GLY A 90 -0.83 5.78 -1.08
N LEU A 91 -0.64 4.89 -0.10
CA LEU A 91 -1.59 3.82 0.16
C LEU A 91 -2.97 4.37 0.53
N ILE A 92 -3.02 5.37 1.42
CA ILE A 92 -4.27 6.06 1.77
C ILE A 92 -4.91 6.71 0.54
N HIS A 93 -4.10 7.36 -0.31
CA HIS A 93 -4.57 8.00 -1.54
C HIS A 93 -5.23 6.99 -2.49
N HIS A 94 -4.55 5.89 -2.81
CA HIS A 94 -5.07 4.84 -3.68
C HIS A 94 -6.31 4.13 -3.11
N LEU A 95 -6.34 3.83 -1.81
CA LEU A 95 -7.54 3.27 -1.17
C LEU A 95 -8.73 4.24 -1.23
N SER A 96 -8.48 5.54 -1.06
CA SER A 96 -9.52 6.57 -1.17
C SER A 96 -10.04 6.68 -2.61
N ALA A 97 -9.15 6.68 -3.60
CA ALA A 97 -9.51 6.66 -5.02
C ALA A 97 -10.30 5.40 -5.41
N LEU A 98 -9.94 4.23 -4.86
CA LEU A 98 -10.68 2.99 -5.06
C LEU A 98 -12.11 3.09 -4.51
N LEU A 99 -12.29 3.66 -3.32
CA LEU A 99 -13.62 3.87 -2.73
C LEU A 99 -14.46 4.91 -3.47
N ALA A 100 -13.81 5.88 -4.10
CA ALA A 100 -14.42 6.88 -4.95
C ALA A 100 -14.73 6.37 -6.39
N GLU A 101 -14.39 5.10 -6.69
CA GLU A 101 -14.51 4.49 -8.02
C GLU A 101 -13.67 5.21 -9.10
N GLU A 102 -12.64 5.95 -8.69
CA GLU A 102 -11.70 6.63 -9.59
C GLU A 102 -10.66 5.66 -10.15
N ILE A 103 -10.31 4.63 -9.38
CA ILE A 103 -9.49 3.49 -9.83
C ILE A 103 -10.20 2.17 -9.55
N THR A 104 -9.81 1.13 -10.29
CA THR A 104 -10.27 -0.24 -10.09
C THR A 104 -9.41 -1.00 -9.07
N LEU A 105 -9.91 -2.12 -8.53
CA LEU A 105 -9.12 -3.01 -7.68
C LEU A 105 -7.88 -3.55 -8.42
N GLY A 106 -8.02 -3.84 -9.72
CA GLY A 106 -6.88 -4.29 -10.55
C GLY A 106 -5.76 -3.24 -10.60
N GLU A 107 -6.12 -1.96 -10.66
CA GLU A 107 -5.16 -0.85 -10.62
C GLU A 107 -4.48 -0.70 -9.27
N LEU A 108 -5.22 -0.85 -8.17
CA LEU A 108 -4.63 -0.87 -6.83
C LEU A 108 -3.66 -2.04 -6.68
N VAL A 109 -4.04 -3.24 -7.13
CA VAL A 109 -3.17 -4.43 -7.04
C VAL A 109 -1.90 -4.21 -7.87
N GLU A 110 -2.03 -3.77 -9.13
CA GLU A 110 -0.88 -3.49 -9.98
C GLU A 110 0.07 -2.47 -9.34
N TRP A 111 -0.46 -1.38 -8.80
CA TRP A 111 0.33 -0.38 -8.09
C TRP A 111 0.99 -0.97 -6.84
N ALA A 112 0.25 -1.66 -5.98
CA ALA A 112 0.79 -2.19 -4.73
C ALA A 112 1.80 -3.32 -4.93
N THR A 113 1.72 -4.05 -6.04
CA THR A 113 2.63 -5.15 -6.38
C THR A 113 3.64 -4.80 -7.47
N TRP A 114 3.91 -3.51 -7.69
CA TRP A 114 4.84 -3.05 -8.72
C TRP A 114 6.26 -3.63 -8.54
N THR A 115 6.71 -3.85 -7.30
CA THR A 115 7.92 -4.62 -7.02
C THR A 115 7.59 -6.11 -7.05
N ASN A 116 8.17 -6.83 -8.00
CA ASN A 116 8.28 -8.27 -7.90
C ASN A 116 9.59 -8.58 -7.14
N ILE A 117 9.60 -8.35 -5.83
CA ILE A 117 10.68 -8.82 -4.95
C ILE A 117 10.66 -10.34 -5.09
N GLY A 118 11.76 -10.93 -5.59
CA GLY A 118 11.84 -12.38 -5.77
C GLY A 118 11.62 -13.11 -4.45
N GLU A 119 11.16 -14.37 -4.49
CA GLU A 119 10.93 -15.18 -3.27
C GLU A 119 12.17 -15.27 -2.35
N ASP A 120 13.37 -15.05 -2.89
CA ASP A 120 14.65 -15.08 -2.18
C ASP A 120 15.19 -13.69 -1.77
N GLU A 121 14.48 -12.60 -2.09
CA GLU A 121 14.91 -11.23 -1.79
C GLU A 121 14.23 -10.69 -0.52
N LEU A 122 15.03 -10.15 0.40
CA LEU A 122 14.50 -9.52 1.61
C LEU A 122 14.00 -8.11 1.26
N SER A 123 12.73 -7.82 1.59
CA SER A 123 12.15 -6.47 1.57
C SER A 123 12.64 -5.58 2.71
N ALA A 124 13.43 -6.15 3.64
CA ALA A 124 13.91 -5.48 4.84
C ALA A 124 14.67 -4.19 4.51
N GLY A 125 14.12 -3.06 4.95
CA GLY A 125 14.71 -1.74 4.76
C GLY A 125 14.35 -1.05 3.44
N LEU A 126 13.51 -1.67 2.58
CA LEU A 126 12.98 -1.00 1.38
C LEU A 126 11.86 -0.02 1.72
N PHE A 127 10.94 -0.43 2.59
CA PHE A 127 9.82 0.40 3.03
C PHE A 127 10.16 1.17 4.30
N GLU A 128 9.80 2.45 4.36
CA GLU A 128 9.89 3.24 5.59
C GLU A 128 8.80 2.83 6.62
N ASP A 129 7.69 2.28 6.12
CA ASP A 129 6.53 1.92 6.92
C ASP A 129 6.21 0.43 6.78
N PHE A 130 6.50 -0.31 7.85
CA PHE A 130 6.26 -1.75 7.94
C PHE A 130 4.79 -2.16 7.71
N THR A 131 3.82 -1.32 8.08
CA THR A 131 2.41 -1.64 7.83
C THR A 131 2.08 -1.53 6.34
N VAL A 132 2.69 -0.57 5.64
CA VAL A 132 2.55 -0.43 4.17
C VAL A 132 3.22 -1.60 3.47
N GLU A 133 4.42 -1.98 3.91
CA GLU A 133 5.13 -3.17 3.43
C GLU A 133 4.24 -4.42 3.53
N TYR A 134 3.74 -4.72 4.74
CA TYR A 134 2.85 -5.86 4.98
C TYR A 134 1.60 -5.79 4.11
N PHE A 135 0.99 -4.61 3.97
CA PHE A 135 -0.19 -4.44 3.13
C PHE A 135 0.09 -4.81 1.66
N CYS A 136 1.16 -4.25 1.09
CA CYS A 136 1.51 -4.38 -0.31
C CYS A 136 2.05 -5.77 -0.67
N LEU A 137 2.92 -6.33 0.17
CA LEU A 137 3.68 -7.55 -0.15
C LEU A 137 2.96 -8.82 0.29
N ASP A 138 2.22 -8.79 1.40
CA ASP A 138 1.60 -9.98 1.98
C ASP A 138 0.08 -9.93 1.90
N PHE A 139 -0.53 -8.93 2.55
CA PHE A 139 -1.96 -8.90 2.81
C PHE A 139 -2.78 -8.79 1.53
N LEU A 140 -2.50 -7.79 0.67
CA LEU A 140 -3.27 -7.58 -0.55
C LEU A 140 -3.07 -8.74 -1.53
N ARG A 141 -1.85 -9.28 -1.62
CA ARG A 141 -1.56 -10.44 -2.49
C ARG A 141 -2.35 -11.67 -2.06
N ALA A 142 -2.39 -11.97 -0.76
CA ALA A 142 -3.13 -13.10 -0.23
C ALA A 142 -4.66 -12.93 -0.32
N ASN A 143 -5.15 -11.69 -0.29
CA ASN A 143 -6.58 -11.40 -0.16
C ASN A 143 -7.22 -10.74 -1.38
N ASN A 144 -6.51 -10.55 -2.51
CA ASN A 144 -7.04 -9.80 -3.66
C ASN A 144 -8.38 -10.33 -4.20
N ALA A 145 -8.60 -11.65 -4.15
CA ALA A 145 -9.81 -12.30 -4.65
C ALA A 145 -11.05 -12.02 -3.77
N VAL A 146 -10.84 -11.71 -2.49
CA VAL A 146 -11.89 -11.43 -1.51
C VAL A 146 -11.90 -9.96 -1.05
N PHE A 147 -10.96 -9.15 -1.54
CA PHE A 147 -10.81 -7.76 -1.14
C PHE A 147 -12.02 -6.94 -1.57
N SER A 148 -12.82 -6.52 -0.59
CA SER A 148 -14.10 -5.86 -0.81
C SER A 148 -14.04 -4.36 -0.47
N PRO A 149 -15.01 -3.54 -0.91
CA PRO A 149 -15.12 -2.15 -0.48
C PRO A 149 -15.21 -1.99 1.04
N HIS A 150 -15.78 -2.98 1.75
CA HIS A 150 -15.79 -2.99 3.21
C HIS A 150 -14.37 -3.14 3.79
N MET A 151 -13.59 -4.10 3.26
CA MET A 151 -12.19 -4.27 3.67
C MET A 151 -11.38 -3.01 3.36
N CYS A 152 -11.56 -2.40 2.19
CA CYS A 152 -10.90 -1.15 1.82
C CYS A 152 -11.14 -0.03 2.86
N ARG A 153 -12.39 0.20 3.27
CA ARG A 153 -12.71 1.18 4.34
C ARG A 153 -12.02 0.84 5.66
N ARG A 154 -12.04 -0.43 6.06
CA ARG A 154 -11.38 -0.87 7.29
C ARG A 154 -9.86 -0.70 7.24
N VAL A 155 -9.22 -0.96 6.11
CA VAL A 155 -7.79 -0.71 5.93
C VAL A 155 -7.49 0.78 6.14
N LEU A 156 -8.28 1.68 5.54
CA LEU A 156 -8.13 3.13 5.76
C LEU A 156 -8.27 3.49 7.25
N GLU A 157 -9.30 2.98 7.91
CA GLU A 157 -9.55 3.23 9.33
C GLU A 157 -8.40 2.72 10.22
N ILE A 158 -7.80 1.56 9.89
CA ILE A 158 -6.62 1.01 10.57
C ILE A 158 -5.40 1.89 10.35
N LEU A 159 -5.12 2.30 9.10
CA LEU A 159 -3.96 3.12 8.75
C LEU A 159 -4.03 4.53 9.37
N GLN A 160 -5.23 5.01 9.66
CA GLN A 160 -5.50 6.32 10.23
C GLN A 160 -5.77 6.28 11.74
N TYR A 161 -5.74 5.08 12.36
CA TYR A 161 -6.08 4.91 13.77
C TYR A 161 -5.06 5.61 14.69
N PRO A 162 -5.46 6.64 15.47
CA PRO A 162 -4.52 7.37 16.31
C PRO A 162 -3.94 6.49 17.43
N GLY A 163 -2.62 6.51 17.57
CA GLY A 163 -1.92 5.87 18.69
C GLY A 163 -1.72 4.35 18.58
N ALA A 164 -2.19 3.71 17.51
CA ALA A 164 -1.84 2.32 17.23
C ALA A 164 -0.41 2.21 16.73
N SER A 165 0.37 1.26 17.27
CA SER A 165 1.70 0.94 16.77
C SER A 165 1.62 0.22 15.42
N PRO A 166 2.70 0.21 14.60
CA PRO A 166 2.74 -0.55 13.35
C PRO A 166 2.41 -2.04 13.53
N THR A 167 2.85 -2.64 14.63
CA THR A 167 2.53 -4.03 15.00
C THR A 167 1.04 -4.23 15.26
N GLN A 168 0.40 -3.29 15.97
CA GLN A 168 -1.04 -3.35 16.22
C GLN A 168 -1.84 -3.20 14.93
N GLN A 169 -1.41 -2.31 14.02
CA GLN A 169 -2.03 -2.15 12.71
C GLN A 169 -1.87 -3.41 11.85
N LYS A 170 -0.69 -4.04 11.84
CA LYS A 170 -0.49 -5.34 11.16
C LYS A 170 -1.47 -6.38 11.67
N ILE A 171 -1.58 -6.57 12.98
CA ILE A 171 -2.52 -7.54 13.58
C ILE A 171 -3.96 -7.23 13.14
N ALA A 172 -4.37 -5.96 13.17
CA ALA A 172 -5.70 -5.55 12.73
C ALA A 172 -5.96 -5.84 11.24
N LEU A 173 -4.94 -5.66 10.39
CA LEU A 173 -5.00 -6.03 8.97
C LEU A 173 -5.10 -7.55 8.80
N THR A 174 -4.28 -8.33 9.50
CA THR A 174 -4.31 -9.81 9.45
C THR A 174 -5.69 -10.36 9.81
N LEU A 175 -6.36 -9.76 10.79
CA LEU A 175 -7.69 -10.17 11.26
C LEU A 175 -8.85 -9.55 10.45
N LEU A 176 -8.56 -8.88 9.33
CA LEU A 176 -9.59 -8.24 8.52
C LEU A 176 -10.46 -9.23 7.72
N PRO A 177 -9.90 -10.32 7.14
CA PRO A 177 -10.72 -11.36 6.50
C PRO A 177 -11.55 -12.12 7.55
N ASP A 178 -12.81 -12.41 7.22
CA ASP A 178 -13.75 -13.03 8.17
C ASP A 178 -13.24 -14.37 8.75
N HIS A 179 -12.58 -15.19 7.91
CA HIS A 179 -12.03 -16.47 8.34
C HIS A 179 -10.89 -16.32 9.35
N GLU A 180 -9.99 -15.34 9.16
CA GLU A 180 -8.91 -15.06 10.11
C GLU A 180 -9.46 -14.54 11.44
N LEU A 181 -10.49 -13.69 11.38
CA LEU A 181 -11.16 -13.19 12.57
C LEU A 181 -11.84 -14.33 13.35
N ASP A 182 -12.52 -15.23 12.66
CA ASP A 182 -13.22 -16.35 13.29
C ASP A 182 -12.25 -17.37 13.90
N ASP A 183 -11.15 -17.68 13.21
CA ASP A 183 -10.04 -18.48 13.76
C ASP A 183 -9.49 -17.84 15.06
N PHE A 184 -9.31 -16.52 15.06
CA PHE A 184 -8.83 -15.81 16.25
C PHE A 184 -9.85 -15.83 17.39
N LYS A 185 -11.14 -15.69 17.11
CA LYS A 185 -12.19 -15.84 18.14
C LYS A 185 -12.18 -17.24 18.74
N GLU A 186 -12.01 -18.28 17.93
CA GLU A 186 -11.93 -19.66 18.41
C GLU A 186 -10.69 -19.84 19.31
N PHE A 187 -9.54 -19.29 18.90
CA PHE A 187 -8.33 -19.25 19.72
C PHE A 187 -8.59 -18.56 21.08
N LEU A 188 -9.19 -17.38 21.09
CA LEU A 188 -9.52 -16.66 22.34
C LEU A 188 -10.45 -17.47 23.25
N SER A 189 -11.45 -18.13 22.67
CA SER A 189 -12.36 -19.01 23.41
C SER A 189 -11.59 -20.16 24.07
N LYS A 190 -10.72 -20.85 23.32
CA LYS A 190 -9.88 -21.94 23.86
C LYS A 190 -8.93 -21.44 24.94
N TYR A 191 -8.25 -20.31 24.69
CA TYR A 191 -7.33 -19.68 25.63
C TYR A 191 -8.01 -19.34 26.96
N SER A 192 -9.23 -18.78 26.92
CA SER A 192 -9.97 -18.41 28.13
C SER A 192 -10.42 -19.61 28.98
N GLN A 193 -10.69 -20.76 28.35
CA GLN A 193 -11.14 -21.97 29.03
C GLN A 193 -9.95 -22.76 29.60
N HIS A 194 -8.90 -22.93 28.79
CA HIS A 194 -7.71 -23.69 29.12
C HIS A 194 -6.50 -23.01 28.45
N PRO A 195 -5.80 -22.08 29.13
CA PRO A 195 -4.65 -21.42 28.57
C PRO A 195 -3.61 -22.44 28.10
N PRO A 196 -3.18 -22.40 26.82
CA PRO A 196 -2.17 -23.30 26.29
C PRO A 196 -0.81 -23.03 26.96
N SER A 197 0.13 -23.95 26.82
CA SER A 197 1.52 -23.69 27.21
C SER A 197 2.10 -22.54 26.39
N ILE A 198 3.11 -21.84 26.94
CA ILE A 198 3.80 -20.74 26.26
C ILE A 198 4.31 -21.18 24.88
N THR A 199 4.85 -22.40 24.76
CA THR A 199 5.30 -22.95 23.47
C THR A 199 4.18 -23.05 22.43
N LEU A 200 2.98 -23.47 22.84
CA LEU A 200 1.84 -23.57 21.92
C LEU A 200 1.27 -22.18 21.57
N LEU A 201 1.34 -21.24 22.51
CA LEU A 201 1.02 -19.84 22.26
C LEU A 201 1.97 -19.23 21.22
N ASP A 202 3.28 -19.39 21.40
CA ASP A 202 4.29 -18.89 20.48
C ASP A 202 4.13 -19.49 19.09
N LEU A 203 3.86 -20.79 18.98
CA LEU A 203 3.58 -21.43 17.70
C LEU A 203 2.40 -20.77 16.98
N TYR A 204 1.29 -20.54 17.69
CA TYR A 204 0.11 -19.87 17.12
C TYR A 204 0.40 -18.43 16.70
N LEU A 205 1.06 -17.64 17.56
CA LEU A 205 1.35 -16.23 17.28
C LEU A 205 2.37 -16.08 16.15
N MET A 206 3.36 -16.97 16.07
CA MET A 206 4.33 -17.02 14.98
C MET A 206 3.66 -17.40 13.67
N GLU A 207 2.77 -18.39 13.68
CA GLU A 207 2.02 -18.80 12.49
C GLU A 207 1.07 -17.70 12.00
N LYS A 208 0.29 -17.09 12.91
CA LYS A 208 -0.74 -16.11 12.54
C LYS A 208 -0.19 -14.70 12.32
N PHE A 209 0.73 -14.24 13.16
CA PHE A 209 1.18 -12.85 13.16
C PHE A 209 2.69 -12.70 12.91
N GLY A 210 3.44 -13.80 12.84
CA GLY A 210 4.90 -13.77 12.66
C GLY A 210 5.63 -13.19 13.87
N MET A 211 5.11 -13.38 15.08
CA MET A 211 5.73 -12.87 16.31
C MET A 211 5.50 -13.81 17.49
N ASP A 212 6.39 -13.77 18.47
CA ASP A 212 6.24 -14.51 19.72
C ASP A 212 5.36 -13.75 20.74
N HIS A 213 5.10 -14.38 21.89
CA HIS A 213 4.34 -13.76 22.97
C HIS A 213 5.04 -12.53 23.54
N GLU A 214 6.37 -12.45 23.58
CA GLU A 214 7.08 -11.28 24.10
C GLU A 214 6.85 -10.04 23.23
N SER A 215 6.67 -10.25 21.93
CA SER A 215 6.44 -9.21 20.94
C SER A 215 4.95 -8.90 20.70
N PHE A 216 4.04 -9.74 21.20
CA PHE A 216 2.60 -9.58 20.97
C PHE A 216 2.01 -8.47 21.86
N PRO A 217 1.49 -7.37 21.27
CA PRO A 217 1.17 -6.15 22.01
C PRO A 217 -0.05 -6.27 22.94
N TYR A 218 -0.81 -7.37 22.86
CA TYR A 218 -2.02 -7.59 23.66
C TYR A 218 -1.88 -8.73 24.68
N MET A 219 -0.64 -9.13 25.03
CA MET A 219 -0.41 -10.19 26.00
C MET A 219 -0.95 -9.88 27.40
N GLN A 220 -0.91 -8.61 27.81
CA GLN A 220 -1.43 -8.21 29.12
C GLN A 220 -2.94 -8.41 29.18
N GLU A 221 -3.65 -8.03 28.13
CA GLU A 221 -5.10 -8.22 28.01
C GLU A 221 -5.49 -9.70 27.92
N LEU A 222 -4.72 -10.52 27.19
CA LEU A 222 -4.88 -11.98 27.12
C LEU A 222 -4.71 -12.64 28.49
N SER A 223 -3.73 -12.19 29.27
CA SER A 223 -3.36 -12.82 30.56
C SER A 223 -4.23 -12.35 31.73
N THR A 224 -4.97 -11.26 31.57
CA THR A 224 -5.78 -10.67 32.66
C THR A 224 -7.13 -11.39 32.77
N PRO A 225 -7.40 -12.11 33.87
CA PRO A 225 -8.67 -12.79 34.06
C PRO A 225 -9.80 -11.76 34.15
N GLY A 226 -10.76 -11.81 33.23
CA GLY A 226 -11.93 -10.93 33.22
C GLY A 226 -11.89 -9.76 32.24
N THR A 227 -10.79 -9.57 31.49
CA THR A 227 -10.87 -8.80 30.24
C THR A 227 -11.79 -9.59 29.31
N GLY A 228 -13.00 -9.11 29.07
CA GLY A 228 -13.93 -9.81 28.19
C GLY A 228 -13.28 -10.05 26.84
N THR A 229 -13.40 -11.25 26.28
CA THR A 229 -12.93 -11.59 24.93
C THR A 229 -13.39 -10.54 23.90
N ALA A 230 -14.59 -9.98 24.10
CA ALA A 230 -15.11 -8.86 23.34
C ALA A 230 -14.26 -7.57 23.42
N THR A 231 -13.74 -7.21 24.59
CA THR A 231 -12.88 -6.03 24.76
C THR A 231 -11.54 -6.21 24.05
N LEU A 232 -10.95 -7.41 24.13
CA LEU A 232 -9.74 -7.73 23.39
C LEU A 232 -10.00 -7.73 21.88
N LEU A 233 -11.12 -8.30 21.42
CA LEU A 233 -11.51 -8.28 20.01
C LEU A 233 -11.62 -6.85 19.47
N ASN A 234 -12.29 -5.95 20.19
CA ASN A 234 -12.38 -4.54 19.78
C ASN A 234 -10.99 -3.87 19.70
N ARG A 235 -10.09 -4.19 20.65
CA ARG A 235 -8.71 -3.68 20.65
C ARG A 235 -7.91 -4.18 19.45
N VAL A 236 -7.87 -5.49 19.21
CA VAL A 236 -7.08 -6.06 18.10
C VAL A 236 -7.60 -5.61 16.74
N GLN A 237 -8.91 -5.37 16.63
CA GLN A 237 -9.52 -4.88 15.39
C GLN A 237 -9.37 -3.38 15.20
N LEU A 238 -8.87 -2.63 16.19
CA LEU A 238 -8.80 -1.16 16.19
C LEU A 238 -10.17 -0.54 15.84
N ILE A 239 -11.20 -0.99 16.56
CA ILE A 239 -12.55 -0.43 16.48
C ILE A 239 -12.72 0.49 17.68
N ASN A 240 -13.21 1.73 17.44
CA ASN A 240 -13.42 2.78 18.44
C ASN A 240 -13.71 2.24 19.85
N ILE A 241 -12.82 2.55 20.79
CA ILE A 241 -12.96 2.29 22.23
C ILE A 241 -13.36 3.59 22.91
#